data_AF-A0A947RGE8-F1
#
_entry.id   AF-A0A947RGE8-F1
#
_cell.length_a   1.000
_cell.length_b   1.000
_cell.length_c   1.000
_cell.angle_alpha   90.00
_cell.angle_beta   90.00
_cell.angle_gamma   90.00
#
_symmetry.space_group_name_H-M   'P 1'
#
loop_
_entity.id
_entity.type
_entity.pdbx_description
1 polymer ?
#
loop_
_entity_poly.entity_id
_entity_poly.type
_entity_poly.pdbx_seq_one_letter_code
_entity_poly.pdbx_strand_id
1 'polypeptide(L)' 'MIMQRSESDLRTLITLVEMKARDYDGHLTIMRFSTEWKAMLGTPNLDTGEGRNQVRTIKGYESLEQALLYLIIEGQGA' A
#
# COMPACT_ATOMS: atom_id res chain seq x y z
N MET A 1 -23.32 13.84 8.31
CA MET A 1 -23.08 13.89 6.84
C MET A 1 -22.25 12.66 6.48
N ILE A 2 -22.86 11.65 5.87
CA ILE A 2 -22.13 10.45 5.45
C ILE A 2 -21.52 10.78 4.09
N MET A 3 -20.21 11.02 4.02
CA MET A 3 -19.51 11.13 2.74
C MET A 3 -19.68 9.80 2.01
N GLN A 4 -20.50 9.79 0.95
CA GLN A 4 -20.56 8.66 0.03
C GLN A 4 -19.18 8.55 -0.63
N ARG A 5 -18.48 7.45 -0.33
CA ARG A 5 -17.22 7.10 -1.00
C ARG A 5 -17.55 6.76 -2.45
N SER A 6 -16.93 7.47 -3.40
CA SER A 6 -17.10 7.16 -4.81
C SER A 6 -16.08 6.09 -5.23
N GLU A 7 -16.51 5.12 -6.03
CA GLU A 7 -15.61 4.12 -6.62
C GLU A 7 -14.48 4.77 -7.45
N SER A 8 -14.73 5.98 -7.97
CA SER A 8 -13.76 6.81 -8.69
C SER A 8 -12.57 7.26 -7.84
N ASP A 9 -12.75 7.47 -6.53
CA ASP A 9 -11.66 7.95 -5.67
C ASP A 9 -10.62 6.85 -5.44
N LEU A 10 -11.08 5.62 -5.17
CA LEU A 10 -10.17 4.48 -4.97
C LEU A 10 -9.42 4.13 -6.25
N ARG A 11 -10.09 4.14 -7.40
CA ARG A 11 -9.43 3.91 -8.71
C ARG A 11 -8.33 4.94 -8.96
N THR A 12 -8.59 6.21 -8.66
CA THR A 12 -7.59 7.27 -8.78
C THR A 12 -6.38 7.00 -7.89
N LEU A 13 -6.60 6.61 -6.63
CA LEU A 13 -5.51 6.28 -5.71
C LEU A 13 -4.67 5.11 -6.21
N ILE A 14 -5.30 4.04 -6.71
CA ILE A 14 -4.59 2.88 -7.25
C ILE A 14 -3.73 3.30 -8.44
N THR A 15 -4.28 4.02 -9.42
CA THR A 15 -3.53 4.48 -10.59
C THR A 15 -2.31 5.32 -10.21
N LEU A 16 -2.46 6.23 -9.24
CA LEU A 16 -1.34 7.07 -8.79
C LEU A 16 -0.23 6.24 -8.13
N VAL A 17 -0.60 5.25 -7.32
CA VAL A 17 0.38 4.37 -6.66
C VAL A 17 1.04 3.43 -7.68
N GLU A 18 0.31 2.91 -8.66
CA GLU A 18 0.88 2.10 -9.76
C GLU A 18 1.90 2.89 -10.59
N MET A 19 1.63 4.17 -10.85
CA MET A 19 2.60 5.05 -11.51
C MET A 19 3.87 5.17 -10.68
N LYS A 20 3.73 5.38 -9.36
CA LYS A 20 4.87 5.49 -8.44
C LYS A 20 5.64 4.17 -8.30
N ALA A 21 4.97 3.02 -8.36
CA ALA A 21 5.60 1.70 -8.28
C ALA A 21 6.59 1.45 -9.42
N ARG A 22 6.41 2.10 -10.58
CA ARG A 22 7.35 2.02 -11.71
C ARG A 22 8.72 2.62 -11.40
N ASP A 23 8.82 3.51 -10.42
CA ASP A 23 10.09 4.08 -9.95
C ASP A 23 10.83 3.13 -8.98
N TYR A 24 10.22 1.99 -8.64
CA TYR A 24 10.78 0.93 -7.79
C TYR A 24 11.04 -0.33 -8.65
N ASP A 25 10.58 -1.50 -8.22
CA ASP A 25 10.69 -2.76 -8.97
C ASP A 25 9.46 -3.06 -9.86
N GLY A 26 8.52 -2.11 -9.96
CA GLY A 26 7.26 -2.25 -10.69
C GLY A 26 6.11 -2.90 -9.91
N HIS A 27 6.33 -3.36 -8.67
CA HIS A 27 5.30 -4.01 -7.87
C HIS A 27 4.64 -3.05 -6.89
N LEU A 28 3.33 -3.23 -6.72
CA LEU A 28 2.55 -2.68 -5.63
C LEU A 28 2.08 -3.85 -4.76
N THR A 29 2.54 -3.90 -3.51
CA THR A 29 2.10 -4.91 -2.56
C THR A 29 1.03 -4.35 -1.64
N ILE A 30 -0.13 -5.01 -1.58
CA ILE A 30 -1.26 -4.66 -0.70
C ILE A 30 -1.60 -5.89 0.15
N MET A 31 -1.71 -5.69 1.46
CA MET A 31 -2.00 -6.75 2.42
C MET A 31 -3.13 -6.34 3.35
N ARG A 32 -4.14 -7.20 3.46
CA ARG A 32 -5.22 -7.07 4.44
C ARG A 32 -4.93 -7.95 5.65
N PHE A 33 -4.81 -7.33 6.82
CA PHE A 33 -4.78 -8.01 8.12
C PHE A 33 -6.19 -8.04 8.72
N SER A 34 -6.39 -8.59 9.92
CA SER A 34 -7.71 -8.58 10.56
C SER A 34 -8.17 -7.16 10.93
N THR A 35 -7.24 -6.32 11.38
CA THR A 35 -7.53 -4.97 11.92
C THR A 35 -7.01 -3.84 11.06
N GLU A 36 -6.10 -4.11 10.13
CA GLU A 36 -5.41 -3.06 9.37
C GLU A 36 -5.17 -3.44 7.90
N TRP A 37 -4.77 -2.44 7.13
CA TRP A 37 -4.26 -2.51 5.77
C TRP A 37 -2.80 -2.06 5.77
N LYS A 38 -1.97 -2.81 5.05
CA LYS A 38 -0.59 -2.44 4.79
C LYS A 38 -0.39 -2.36 3.29
N ALA A 39 0.34 -1.36 2.83
CA ALA A 39 0.74 -1.22 1.44
C ALA A 39 2.20 -0.78 1.38
N MET A 40 2.91 -1.23 0.36
CA MET A 40 4.29 -0.81 0.07
C MET A 40 4.53 -0.83 -1.43
N LEU A 41 5.50 -0.03 -1.86
CA LEU A 41 6.08 -0.11 -3.20
C LEU A 41 7.19 -1.17 -3.17
N GLY A 42 7.19 -2.07 -4.14
CA GLY A 42 8.10 -3.21 -4.13
C GLY A 42 7.47 -4.53 -3.70
N THR A 43 8.24 -5.61 -3.86
CA THR A 43 7.90 -6.95 -3.36
C THR A 43 8.69 -7.26 -2.09
N PRO A 44 8.03 -7.59 -0.96
CA PRO A 44 8.76 -8.07 0.20
C PRO A 44 9.46 -9.40 -0.12
N ASN A 45 10.64 -9.63 0.44
CA ASN A 45 11.41 -10.86 0.20
C ASN A 45 10.79 -12.05 0.97
N LEU A 46 9.75 -12.63 0.40
CA LEU A 46 9.03 -13.74 1.04
C LEU A 46 9.79 -15.07 0.95
N ASP A 47 10.72 -15.21 0.01
CA ASP A 47 11.44 -16.46 -0.27
C ASP A 47 12.41 -16.86 0.85
N THR A 48 13.02 -15.87 1.51
CA THR A 48 13.99 -16.09 2.59
C THR A 48 13.37 -16.06 3.99
N GLY A 49 12.09 -15.69 4.10
CA GLY A 49 11.42 -15.44 5.36
C GLY A 49 11.71 -14.06 5.97
N GLU A 50 12.68 -13.30 5.45
CA GLU A 50 12.96 -11.91 5.87
C GLU A 50 11.79 -10.97 5.57
N GLY A 51 10.98 -11.29 4.55
CA GLY A 51 9.78 -10.57 4.19
C GLY A 51 8.78 -10.46 5.33
N ARG A 52 8.77 -11.39 6.30
CA ARG A 52 7.95 -11.22 7.51
C ARG A 52 8.42 -10.04 8.37
N ASN A 53 9.73 -9.81 8.47
CA ASN A 53 10.27 -8.67 9.20
C ASN A 53 10.01 -7.36 8.46
N GLN A 54 10.15 -7.35 7.13
CA GLN A 54 9.78 -6.20 6.29
C GLN A 54 8.28 -5.88 6.46
N VAL A 55 7.41 -6.88 6.38
CA VAL A 55 5.95 -6.68 6.57
C VAL A 55 5.61 -6.17 7.98
N ARG A 56 6.39 -6.55 9.00
CA ARG A 56 6.20 -6.03 10.36
C ARG A 56 6.53 -4.54 10.49
N THR A 57 7.51 -4.03 9.74
CA THR A 57 7.89 -2.61 9.82
C THR A 57 7.01 -1.69 8.98
N ILE A 58 6.24 -2.23 8.03
CA ILE A 58 5.26 -1.45 7.26
C ILE A 58 4.16 -0.93 8.19
N LYS A 59 3.86 0.35 8.08
CA LYS A 59 2.81 1.01 8.86
C LYS A 59 1.42 0.48 8.47
N GLY A 60 0.61 0.15 9.47
CA GLY A 60 -0.78 -0.27 9.30
C GLY A 60 -1.75 0.90 9.30
N TYR A 61 -2.83 0.76 8.54
CA TYR A 61 -3.89 1.76 8.40
C TYR A 61 -5.28 1.13 8.55
N GLU A 62 -6.27 1.90 8.97
CA GLU A 62 -7.63 1.38 9.18
C GLU A 62 -8.35 1.09 7.86
N SER A 63 -7.95 1.77 6.78
CA SER A 63 -8.54 1.59 5.45
C SER A 63 -7.49 1.50 4.34
N LEU A 64 -7.88 0.89 3.22
CA LEU A 64 -7.03 0.79 2.03
C LEU A 64 -6.67 2.17 1.49
N GLU A 65 -7.63 3.10 1.47
CA GLU A 65 -7.40 4.46 0.99
C GLU A 65 -6.33 5.19 1.80
N GLN A 66 -6.33 5.04 3.13
CA GLN A 66 -5.28 5.60 3.98
C GLN A 66 -3.90 5.02 3.66
N ALA A 67 -3.83 3.70 3.44
CA ALA A 67 -2.58 3.04 3.07
C ALA A 67 -2.07 3.52 1.70
N LEU A 68 -2.94 3.64 0.69
CA LEU A 68 -2.58 4.14 -0.63
C LEU A 68 -2.19 5.63 -0.60
N LEU A 69 -2.94 6.45 0.12
CA LEU A 69 -2.63 7.87 0.28
C LEU A 69 -1.27 8.08 0.92
N TYR A 70 -0.92 7.28 1.92
CA TYR A 70 0.41 7.30 2.52
C TYR A 70 1.52 7.00 1.49
N LEU A 71 1.33 6.01 0.61
CA LEU A 71 2.32 5.73 -0.44
C LEU A 71 2.47 6.89 -1.42
N ILE A 72 1.39 7.61 -1.73
CA ILE A 72 1.45 8.79 -2.60
C ILE A 72 2.26 9.91 -1.92
N ILE A 73 1.98 10.21 -0.66
CA ILE A 73 2.57 11.34 0.07
C ILE A 73 4.02 11.05 0.48
N GLU A 74 4.27 9.93 1.15
CA GLU A 74 5.54 9.67 1.85
C GLU A 74 6.48 8.78 1.02
N GLY A 75 5.91 7.82 0.26
CA GLY A 75 6.69 6.85 -0.51
C GLY A 75 7.46 5.89 0.40
N GLN A 76 6.89 4.71 0.64
CA GLN A 76 7.58 3.64 1.37
C GLN A 76 7.90 2.49 0.40
N GLY A 77 9.19 2.32 0.12
CA GLY A 77 9.74 1.20 -0.66
C GLY A 77 10.18 0.02 0.21
N ALA A 78 10.38 -1.13 -0.44
CA ALA A 78 11.13 -2.27 0.09
C ALA A 78 12.61 -1.92 0.35
#